data_AF-A0ABC8S587-F1
#
_entry.id   AF-A0ABC8S587-F1
#
_cell.length_a   1.000
_cell.length_b   1.000
_cell.length_c   1.000
_cell.angle_alpha   90.00
_cell.angle_beta   90.00
_cell.angle_gamma   90.00
#
_symmetry.space_group_name_H-M   'P 1'
#
loop_
_entity.id
_entity.type
_entity.pdbx_description
1 polymer ?
#
loop_
_entity_poly.entity_id
_entity_poly.type
_entity_poly.pdbx_seq_one_letter_code
_entity_poly.pdbx_strand_id
1 'polypeptide(L)'
;MSEQNSATKEQLTNTINLLHTIFESHVFIATCRGYWDRMGQDVLSFLENRKENRAWYKGSRIAVSILDDTFASQMQQLLGNALQEKELEPPRSIVEVRSILCKDAPSNKGNNYYY
;
A
#
# COMPACT_ATOMS: atom_id res chain seq x y z
N MET A 1 26.56 -11.40 -13.28
CA MET A 1 25.45 -10.41 -13.15
C MET A 1 24.55 -10.67 -11.93
N SER A 2 24.88 -11.64 -11.06
CA SER A 2 24.09 -12.04 -9.87
C SER A 2 24.58 -11.44 -8.54
N GLU A 3 25.76 -10.83 -8.49
CA GLU A 3 26.36 -10.28 -7.27
C GLU A 3 25.89 -8.87 -6.88
N GLN A 4 25.28 -8.13 -7.81
CA GLN A 4 24.85 -6.75 -7.54
C GLN A 4 23.52 -6.69 -6.75
N ASN A 5 22.77 -7.79 -6.69
CA ASN A 5 21.41 -7.83 -6.12
C ASN A 5 21.40 -8.16 -4.61
N SER A 6 22.49 -8.72 -4.07
CA SER A 6 22.65 -8.95 -2.63
C SER A 6 23.03 -7.67 -1.90
N ALA A 7 23.92 -6.86 -2.47
CA ALA A 7 24.43 -5.64 -1.85
C ALA A 7 23.35 -4.58 -1.61
N THR A 8 22.43 -4.37 -2.55
CA THR A 8 21.30 -3.43 -2.39
C THR A 8 20.31 -3.91 -1.33
N LYS A 9 20.03 -5.21 -1.30
CA LYS A 9 19.14 -5.82 -0.30
C LYS A 9 19.74 -5.72 1.11
N GLU A 10 21.04 -5.91 1.22
CA GLU A 10 21.79 -5.79 2.47
C GLU A 10 21.85 -4.33 2.96
N GLN A 11 22.09 -3.37 2.05
CA GLN A 11 22.02 -1.94 2.39
C GLN A 11 20.64 -1.51 2.87
N LEU A 12 19.57 -1.98 2.22
CA LEU A 12 18.20 -1.66 2.64
C LEU A 12 17.90 -2.23 4.03
N THR A 13 18.31 -3.47 4.28
CA THR A 13 18.15 -4.14 5.58
C THR A 13 18.90 -3.39 6.69
N ASN A 14 20.14 -2.97 6.42
CA ASN A 14 20.94 -2.20 7.37
C ASN A 14 20.35 -0.81 7.64
N THR A 15 19.81 -0.16 6.62
CA THR A 15 19.16 1.14 6.78
C THR A 15 17.91 1.03 7.65
N ILE A 16 17.09 -0.01 7.45
CA ILE A 16 15.89 -0.27 8.25
C ILE A 16 16.24 -0.60 9.70
N ASN A 17 17.28 -1.41 9.94
CA ASN A 17 17.76 -1.71 11.29
C ASN A 17 18.31 -0.47 12.01
N LEU A 18 19.06 0.38 11.31
CA LEU A 18 19.52 1.66 11.85
C LEU A 18 18.34 2.58 12.19
N LEU A 19 17.35 2.68 11.30
CA LEU A 19 16.13 3.45 11.56
C LEU A 19 15.36 2.89 12.76
N HIS A 20 15.28 1.57 12.91
CA HIS A 20 14.67 0.91 14.08
C HIS A 20 15.47 1.16 15.37
N THR A 21 16.79 1.31 15.28
CA THR A 21 17.67 1.58 16.43
C THR A 21 17.67 3.07 16.81
N ILE A 22 17.46 3.96 15.84
CA ILE A 22 17.55 5.43 15.98
C ILE A 22 16.19 6.05 16.29
N PHE A 23 15.11 5.48 15.77
CA PHE A 23 13.76 5.98 15.98
C PHE A 23 13.06 5.22 17.08
N GLU A 24 12.56 5.96 18.07
CA GLU A 24 11.50 5.45 18.91
C GLU A 24 10.36 4.94 18.03
N SER A 25 9.70 3.86 18.44
CA SER A 25 8.65 3.17 17.68
C SER A 25 7.62 4.14 17.08
N HIS A 26 7.33 5.25 17.77
CA HIS A 26 6.41 6.29 17.32
C HIS A 26 6.87 7.03 16.04
N VAL A 27 8.17 7.32 15.86
CA VAL A 27 8.69 8.02 14.67
C VAL A 27 8.72 7.07 13.48
N PHE A 28 9.06 5.79 13.71
CA PHE A 28 8.98 4.76 12.67
C PHE A 28 7.52 4.60 12.18
N ILE A 29 6.55 4.47 13.08
CA ILE A 29 5.12 4.40 12.73
C ILE A 29 4.68 5.64 11.95
N ALA A 30 5.01 6.84 12.44
CA ALA A 30 4.65 8.09 11.77
C ALA A 30 5.24 8.18 10.35
N THR A 31 6.48 7.72 10.17
CA THR A 31 7.16 7.71 8.87
C THR A 31 6.51 6.70 7.92
N CYS A 32 6.26 5.46 8.36
CA CYS A 32 5.57 4.45 7.56
C CYS A 32 4.17 4.92 7.13
N ARG A 33 3.39 5.50 8.05
CA ARG A 33 2.07 6.04 7.72
C ARG A 33 2.14 7.22 6.76
N GLY A 34 3.15 8.08 6.90
CA GLY A 34 3.39 9.19 5.97
C GLY A 34 3.69 8.72 4.55
N TYR A 35 4.56 7.72 4.39
CA TYR A 35 4.84 7.13 3.08
C TYR A 35 3.64 6.41 2.49
N TRP A 36 2.90 5.65 3.31
CA TRP A 36 1.70 4.96 2.88
C TRP A 36 0.64 5.93 2.36
N ASP A 37 0.41 7.04 3.07
CA ASP A 37 -0.52 8.09 2.62
C ASP A 37 -0.04 8.78 1.35
N ARG A 38 1.27 9.09 1.26
CA ARG A 38 1.82 9.73 0.07
C ARG A 38 1.67 8.87 -1.19
N MET A 39 1.96 7.57 -1.08
CA MET A 39 1.77 6.63 -2.18
C MET A 39 0.30 6.49 -2.57
N GLY A 40 -0.61 6.49 -1.60
CA GLY A 40 -2.06 6.54 -1.87
C GLY A 40 -2.46 7.78 -2.68
N GLN A 41 -1.95 8.95 -2.31
CA GLN A 41 -2.20 10.20 -3.04
C GLN A 41 -1.62 10.18 -4.46
N ASP A 42 -0.41 9.64 -4.64
CA ASP A 42 0.20 9.52 -5.97
C ASP A 42 -0.62 8.60 -6.88
N VAL A 43 -1.17 7.51 -6.33
CA VAL A 43 -2.10 6.62 -7.07
C VAL A 43 -3.43 7.32 -7.37
N LEU A 44 -3.99 8.10 -6.45
CA LEU A 44 -5.19 8.91 -6.71
C LEU A 44 -4.97 9.87 -7.88
N SER A 45 -3.91 10.67 -7.82
CA SER A 45 -3.53 11.61 -8.87
C SER A 45 -3.34 10.90 -10.21
N PHE A 46 -2.73 9.71 -10.19
CA PHE A 46 -2.57 8.88 -11.38
C PHE A 46 -3.91 8.43 -11.96
N LEU A 47 -4.85 7.97 -11.11
CA LEU A 47 -6.19 7.54 -11.53
C LEU A 47 -7.02 8.70 -12.06
N GLU A 48 -6.94 9.88 -11.44
CA GLU A 48 -7.65 11.09 -11.88
C GLU A 48 -7.18 11.58 -13.25
N ASN A 49 -5.88 11.54 -13.50
CA ASN A 49 -5.30 11.97 -14.77
C ASN A 49 -5.53 10.99 -15.93
N ARG A 50 -5.99 9.75 -15.65
CA ARG A 50 -6.10 8.67 -16.66
C ARG A 50 -7.45 7.93 -16.62
N LYS A 51 -8.53 8.65 -16.32
CA LYS A 51 -9.89 8.12 -16.13
C LYS A 51 -10.45 7.24 -17.26
N GLU A 52 -9.93 7.32 -18.48
CA GLU A 52 -10.49 6.59 -19.64
C GLU A 52 -9.95 5.15 -19.78
N ASN A 53 -8.91 4.80 -19.02
CA ASN A 53 -8.04 3.69 -19.40
C ASN A 53 -8.23 2.49 -18.47
N ARG A 54 -9.28 1.69 -18.73
CA ARG A 54 -9.79 0.61 -17.85
C ARG A 54 -8.77 -0.46 -17.45
N ALA A 55 -7.75 -0.70 -18.29
CA ALA A 55 -6.66 -1.64 -17.97
C ALA A 55 -5.83 -1.18 -16.76
N TRP A 56 -5.71 0.14 -16.55
CA TRP A 56 -4.96 0.72 -15.43
C TRP A 56 -5.70 0.54 -14.11
N TYR A 57 -7.03 0.54 -14.09
CA TYR A 57 -7.80 0.28 -12.87
C TYR A 57 -7.51 -1.12 -12.28
N LYS A 58 -7.38 -2.14 -13.14
CA LYS A 58 -7.02 -3.49 -12.70
C LYS A 58 -5.59 -3.54 -12.16
N GLY A 59 -4.64 -2.90 -12.84
CA GLY A 59 -3.24 -2.81 -12.40
C GLY A 59 -3.07 -2.03 -11.09
N SER A 60 -3.71 -0.87 -10.99
CA SER A 60 -3.73 -0.02 -9.79
C SER A 60 -4.36 -0.74 -8.61
N ARG A 61 -5.41 -1.56 -8.81
CA ARG A 61 -6.01 -2.35 -7.72
C ARG A 61 -5.05 -3.37 -7.14
N ILE A 62 -4.28 -4.03 -8.00
CA ILE A 62 -3.25 -4.98 -7.57
C ILE A 62 -2.13 -4.23 -6.83
N ALA A 63 -1.65 -3.11 -7.39
CA ALA A 63 -0.60 -2.31 -6.78
C ALA A 63 -0.98 -1.79 -5.39
N VAL A 64 -2.22 -1.29 -5.21
CA VAL A 64 -2.73 -0.79 -3.93
C VAL A 64 -2.86 -1.93 -2.91
N SER A 65 -3.32 -3.10 -3.33
CA SER A 65 -3.38 -4.27 -2.44
C SER A 65 -1.98 -4.68 -1.95
N ILE A 66 -0.99 -4.72 -2.84
CA ILE A 66 0.39 -5.05 -2.48
C ILE A 66 0.98 -4.01 -1.53
N LEU A 67 0.72 -2.72 -1.78
CA LEU A 67 1.16 -1.64 -0.90
C LEU A 67 0.60 -1.82 0.52
N ASP A 68 -0.72 -2.02 0.62
CA ASP A 68 -1.39 -2.19 1.91
C ASP A 68 -0.86 -3.41 2.67
N ASP A 69 -0.74 -4.56 2.01
CA ASP A 69 -0.22 -5.79 2.60
C ASP A 69 1.24 -5.62 3.04
N THR A 70 2.05 -4.88 2.27
CA THR A 70 3.46 -4.64 2.59
C THR A 70 3.60 -3.76 3.84
N PHE A 71 2.91 -2.62 3.90
CA PHE A 71 2.98 -1.75 5.07
C PHE A 71 2.44 -2.45 6.32
N ALA A 72 1.29 -3.13 6.22
CA ALA A 72 0.70 -3.85 7.33
C ALA A 72 1.62 -4.96 7.85
N SER A 73 2.13 -5.82 6.96
CA SER A 73 3.00 -6.94 7.36
C SER A 73 4.34 -6.49 7.92
N GLN A 74 4.98 -5.49 7.32
CA GLN A 74 6.28 -4.99 7.78
C GLN A 74 6.16 -4.25 9.11
N MET A 75 5.15 -3.40 9.28
CA MET A 75 4.91 -2.73 10.56
C MET A 75 4.58 -3.73 11.67
N GLN A 76 3.73 -4.73 11.37
CA GLN A 76 3.39 -5.78 12.33
C GLN A 76 4.60 -6.66 12.67
N GLN A 77 5.46 -6.99 11.71
CA GLN A 77 6.65 -7.81 11.94
C GLN A 77 7.69 -7.08 12.82
N LEU A 78 7.89 -5.78 12.60
CA LEU A 78 8.93 -5.01 13.28
C LEU A 78 8.49 -4.54 14.67
N LEU A 79 7.21 -4.18 14.84
CA LEU A 79 6.70 -3.61 16.09
C LEU A 79 5.90 -4.62 16.92
N GLY A 80 5.38 -5.68 16.31
CA GLY A 80 4.64 -6.74 16.97
C GLY A 80 3.58 -6.20 17.93
N ASN A 81 3.75 -6.50 19.22
CA ASN A 81 2.82 -6.13 20.29
C ASN A 81 2.84 -4.64 20.66
N ALA A 82 3.81 -3.86 20.15
CA ALA A 82 3.89 -2.41 20.39
C ALA A 82 3.04 -1.60 19.39
N LEU A 83 2.59 -2.22 18.31
CA LEU A 83 1.76 -1.58 17.29
C LEU A 83 0.28 -1.68 17.66
N GLN A 84 -0.42 -0.56 17.68
CA GLN A 84 -1.86 -0.56 17.91
C GLN A 84 -2.62 -0.87 16.61
N GLU A 85 -3.75 -1.57 16.70
CA GLU A 85 -4.57 -1.91 15.54
C GLU A 85 -4.98 -0.67 14.72
N LYS A 86 -5.22 0.46 15.39
CA LYS A 86 -5.49 1.77 14.76
C LYS A 86 -4.36 2.30 13.86
N GLU A 87 -3.14 1.85 14.09
CA GLU A 87 -1.96 2.29 13.33
C GLU A 87 -1.78 1.45 12.05
N LEU A 88 -2.35 0.24 12.03
CA LEU A 88 -2.48 -0.62 10.86
C LEU A 88 -3.66 -0.24 9.95
N GLU A 89 -4.56 0.63 10.40
CA GLU A 89 -5.63 1.12 9.54
C GLU A 89 -5.04 1.89 8.35
N PRO A 90 -5.47 1.56 7.11
CA PRO A 90 -4.99 2.23 5.92
C PRO A 90 -5.34 3.73 5.95
N PRO A 91 -4.45 4.60 5.47
CA PRO A 91 -4.71 6.04 5.42
C PRO A 91 -5.88 6.37 4.48
N ARG A 92 -6.45 7.58 4.65
CA ARG A 92 -7.64 8.02 3.89
C ARG A 92 -7.45 7.94 2.38
N SER A 93 -6.28 8.32 1.89
CA SER A 93 -5.94 8.26 0.47
C SER A 93 -6.14 6.85 -0.11
N ILE A 94 -5.67 5.82 0.60
CA ILE A 94 -5.82 4.41 0.19
C ILE A 94 -7.28 3.96 0.21
N VAL A 95 -8.04 4.34 1.24
CA VAL A 95 -9.48 4.03 1.33
C VAL A 95 -10.22 4.65 0.14
N GLU A 96 -9.84 5.85 -0.26
CA GLU A 96 -10.41 6.54 -1.41
C GLU A 96 -10.02 5.88 -2.73
N VAL A 97 -8.76 5.48 -2.91
CA VAL A 97 -8.32 4.69 -4.05
C VAL A 97 -9.13 3.41 -4.16
N ARG A 98 -9.28 2.66 -3.06
CA ARG A 98 -10.11 1.45 -3.01
C ARG A 98 -11.55 1.72 -3.42
N SER A 99 -12.13 2.85 -2.99
CA SER A 99 -13.49 3.24 -3.38
C SER A 99 -13.63 3.48 -4.88
N ILE A 100 -12.68 4.21 -5.49
CA ILE A 100 -12.66 4.47 -6.94
C ILE A 100 -12.52 3.15 -7.71
N LEU A 101 -11.59 2.30 -7.29
CA LEU A 101 -11.32 1.02 -7.95
C LEU A 101 -12.43 -0.02 -7.77
N CYS A 102 -13.23 0.08 -6.69
CA CYS A 102 -14.41 -0.77 -6.47
C CYS A 102 -15.65 -0.28 -7.22
N LYS A 103 -15.82 1.04 -7.43
CA LYS A 103 -16.94 1.60 -8.21
C LYS A 103 -16.93 1.15 -9.66
N ASP A 104 -15.76 0.91 -10.25
CA ASP A 104 -15.60 0.47 -11.65
C ASP A 104 -15.54 -1.05 -11.84
N ALA A 105 -15.68 -1.84 -10.75
CA ALA A 105 -15.94 -3.26 -10.89
C ALA A 105 -17.31 -3.41 -11.57
N PRO A 106 -17.41 -4.06 -12.75
CA PRO A 106 -18.71 -4.37 -13.29
C PRO A 106 -19.40 -5.23 -12.24
N SER A 107 -20.46 -4.70 -11.62
CA SER A 107 -21.42 -5.56 -10.95
C SER A 107 -21.90 -6.50 -12.04
N ASN A 108 -21.38 -7.72 -12.05
CA ASN A 108 -21.99 -8.81 -12.77
C ASN A 108 -23.30 -9.10 -12.03
N LYS A 109 -24.26 -8.18 -12.15
CA LYS A 109 -25.66 -8.47 -11.91
C LYS A 109 -26.01 -9.45 -13.00
N GLY A 110 -25.93 -10.73 -12.65
CA GLY A 110 -26.37 -11.81 -13.50
C GLY A 110 -27.74 -11.43 -14.04
N ASN A 111 -27.80 -11.23 -15.34
CA ASN A 111 -29.04 -11.31 -16.10
C ASN A 111 -29.69 -12.63 -15.72
N ASN A 112 -30.74 -12.57 -14.89
CA ASN A 112 -31.66 -13.68 -14.75
C ASN A 112 -32.95 -13.26 -15.44
N TYR A 113 -32.93 -13.36 -16.77
CA TYR A 113 -34.15 -13.42 -17.57
C TYR A 113 -34.71 -14.83 -17.43
N TYR A 114 -35.76 -14.98 -16.62
CA TYR A 114 -36.63 -16.14 -16.72
C TYR A 114 -37.82 -15.77 -17.62
N TYR A 115 -37.88 -16.41 -18.78
CA TYR A 115 -39.11 -16.62 -19.56
C TYR A 115 -39.69 -17.98 -19.17
#